data_AF-A0A3A0CBP1-F1
#
_entry.id   AF-A0A3A0CBP1-F1
#
_cell.length_a   1.000
_cell.length_b   1.000
_cell.length_c   1.000
_cell.angle_alpha   90.00
_cell.angle_beta   90.00
_cell.angle_gamma   90.00
#
_symmetry.space_group_name_H-M   'P 1'
#
loop_
_entity.id
_entity.type
_entity.pdbx_description
1 polymer ?
#
loop_
_entity_poly.entity_id
_entity_poly.type
_entity_poly.pdbx_seq_one_letter_code
_entity_poly.pdbx_strand_id
1 'polypeptide(L)'
;MNSRAFGIVGILSVAALSPSIALGQEGDWVQRIPFRREGCALAYDSGRGVVILFGGHTSNGLGFIGYLNDTWEWNGSQCVVFHAK
;
A
#
# COMPACT_ATOMS: atom_id res chain seq x y z
N MET A 1 -12.81 42.53 34.59
CA MET A 1 -13.15 41.82 33.35
C MET A 1 -12.47 42.54 32.20
N ASN A 2 -11.80 41.78 31.33
CA ASN A 2 -11.19 42.21 30.06
C ASN A 2 -9.78 42.82 30.16
N SER A 3 -8.78 42.06 29.71
CA SER A 3 -7.80 42.56 28.75
C SER A 3 -7.36 41.42 27.85
N ARG A 4 -7.63 41.59 26.55
CA ARG A 4 -7.14 40.78 25.44
C ARG A 4 -6.04 41.57 24.73
N ALA A 5 -5.18 40.81 24.06
CA ALA A 5 -4.30 41.17 22.94
C ALA A 5 -2.82 41.46 23.27
N PHE A 6 -1.95 40.60 22.72
CA PHE A 6 -0.76 40.90 21.92
C PHE A 6 -0.67 39.73 20.91
N GLY A 7 -0.79 39.91 19.59
CA GLY A 7 0.27 40.35 18.66
C GLY A 7 1.37 39.28 18.59
N ILE A 8 1.74 38.62 17.49
CA ILE A 8 2.30 39.15 16.22
C ILE A 8 2.70 37.94 15.33
N VAL A 9 2.44 38.03 14.01
CA VAL A 9 3.25 37.58 12.83
C VAL A 9 3.51 36.08 12.53
N GLY A 10 3.06 35.64 11.34
CA GLY A 10 3.93 35.19 10.23
C GLY A 10 4.41 33.73 10.13
N ILE A 11 3.81 33.00 9.18
CA ILE A 11 4.35 31.99 8.24
C ILE A 11 5.34 30.91 8.75
N LEU A 12 4.94 29.63 8.72
CA LEU A 12 5.57 28.55 7.91
C LEU A 12 4.76 27.26 8.06
N SER A 13 4.36 26.65 6.95
CA SER A 13 3.80 25.29 6.94
C SER A 13 4.80 24.31 7.52
N VAL A 14 4.38 23.51 8.50
CA VAL A 14 4.98 22.20 8.76
C VAL A 14 3.83 21.22 8.95
N ALA A 15 3.56 20.43 7.91
CA ALA A 15 2.82 19.19 8.06
C ALA A 15 3.70 18.25 8.91
N ALA A 16 3.46 18.22 10.22
CA ALA A 16 3.90 17.11 11.06
C ALA A 16 3.12 15.88 10.58
N LEU A 17 3.76 14.75 10.29
CA LEU A 17 4.58 13.99 11.22
C LEU A 17 5.79 13.38 10.50
N SER A 18 6.99 13.77 10.90
CA SER A 18 8.19 12.95 10.68
C SER A 18 8.36 12.05 11.89
N PRO A 19 8.13 10.72 11.80
CA PRO A 19 8.62 9.82 12.84
C PRO A 19 10.12 9.59 12.63
N SER A 20 10.94 10.07 13.57
CA SER A 20 12.36 9.71 13.72
C SER A 20 12.57 9.57 15.24
N ILE A 21 13.11 8.52 15.86
CA ILE A 21 14.32 7.71 15.65
C ILE A 21 14.20 6.43 16.54
N ALA A 22 14.62 5.23 16.08
CA ALA A 22 15.44 4.26 16.86
C ALA A 22 15.74 2.95 16.09
N LEU A 23 17.03 2.67 15.91
CA LEU A 23 17.74 1.40 15.64
C LEU A 23 16.99 0.27 14.89
N GLY A 24 17.31 0.13 13.60
CA GLY A 24 16.83 -0.94 12.73
C GLY A 24 15.48 -0.57 12.12
N GLN A 25 15.44 -0.38 10.80
CA GLN A 25 14.14 -0.34 10.11
C GLN A 25 13.52 -1.74 10.25
N GLU A 26 12.72 -1.95 11.29
CA GLU A 26 11.76 -3.04 11.28
C GLU A 26 10.73 -2.66 10.22
N GLY A 27 10.89 -3.23 9.02
CA GLY A 27 10.03 -2.95 7.89
C GLY A 27 8.59 -3.29 8.25
N ASP A 28 7.76 -2.26 8.40
CA ASP A 28 6.35 -2.41 8.66
C ASP A 28 5.71 -3.09 7.44
N TRP A 29 5.37 -4.37 7.56
CA TRP A 29 4.84 -5.17 6.46
C TRP A 29 3.41 -4.76 6.15
N VAL A 30 3.23 -3.82 5.22
CA VAL A 30 1.91 -3.37 4.79
C VAL A 30 1.38 -4.25 3.65
N GLN A 31 0.25 -4.93 3.87
CA GLN A 31 -0.44 -5.70 2.84
C GLN A 31 -1.05 -4.75 1.79
N ARG A 32 -0.51 -4.79 0.56
CA ARG A 32 -0.98 -3.93 -0.55
C ARG A 32 -1.95 -4.63 -1.51
N ILE A 33 -1.96 -5.97 -1.56
CA ILE A 33 -2.89 -6.71 -2.42
C ILE A 33 -4.17 -7.01 -1.62
N PRO A 34 -5.37 -6.61 -2.11
CA PRO A 34 -6.57 -6.54 -1.27
C PRO A 34 -7.20 -7.88 -0.84
N PHE A 35 -6.65 -9.05 -1.20
CA PHE A 35 -7.16 -10.33 -0.71
C PHE A 35 -6.05 -11.35 -0.51
N ARG A 36 -6.24 -12.25 0.46
CA ARG A 36 -5.46 -13.49 0.53
C ARG A 36 -5.70 -14.28 -0.74
N ARG A 37 -4.62 -14.63 -1.41
CA ARG A 37 -4.65 -15.35 -2.67
C ARG A 37 -3.62 -16.46 -2.69
N GLU A 38 -4.03 -17.60 -3.22
CA GLU A 38 -3.22 -18.81 -3.29
C GLU A 38 -3.21 -19.35 -4.73
N GLY A 39 -2.17 -20.11 -5.07
CA GLY A 39 -2.05 -20.74 -6.39
C GLY A 39 -1.99 -19.76 -7.58
N CYS A 40 -1.56 -18.51 -7.35
CA CYS A 40 -1.40 -17.51 -8.41
C CYS A 40 -0.09 -17.65 -9.18
N ALA A 41 -0.08 -17.18 -10.42
CA ALA A 41 1.15 -17.05 -11.20
C ALA A 41 1.83 -15.69 -10.91
N LEU A 42 3.16 -15.70 -10.84
CA LEU A 42 3.99 -14.52 -10.57
C LEU A 42 5.12 -14.44 -11.61
N ALA A 43 5.32 -13.25 -12.16
CA ALA A 43 6.43 -12.95 -13.09
C ALA A 43 7.04 -11.58 -12.75
N TYR A 44 8.35 -11.45 -12.90
CA TYR A 44 9.05 -10.18 -12.80
C TYR A 44 9.46 -9.70 -14.19
N ASP A 45 9.06 -8.49 -14.54
CA ASP A 45 9.46 -7.80 -15.77
C ASP A 45 10.60 -6.83 -15.41
N SER A 46 11.84 -7.25 -15.69
CA SER A 46 13.03 -6.45 -15.43
C SER A 46 13.16 -5.21 -16.33
N GLY A 47 12.48 -5.20 -17.49
CA GLY A 47 12.49 -4.04 -18.38
C GLY A 47 11.65 -2.88 -17.84
N ARG A 48 10.58 -3.19 -17.12
CA ARG A 48 9.70 -2.20 -16.47
C ARG A 48 9.91 -2.08 -14.95
N GLY A 49 10.66 -3.00 -14.35
CA GLY A 49 10.87 -3.04 -12.90
C GLY A 49 9.59 -3.36 -12.13
N VAL A 50 8.70 -4.19 -12.70
CA VAL A 50 7.41 -4.51 -12.10
C VAL A 50 7.23 -6.01 -11.89
N VAL A 51 6.47 -6.37 -10.86
CA VAL A 51 5.97 -7.73 -10.63
C VAL A 51 4.55 -7.81 -11.15
N ILE A 52 4.30 -8.80 -12.01
CA ILE A 52 2.98 -9.14 -12.51
C ILE A 52 2.49 -10.36 -11.73
N LEU A 53 1.26 -10.27 -11.24
CA LEU A 53 0.55 -11.36 -10.58
C LEU A 53 -0.74 -11.63 -11.35
N PHE A 54 -1.05 -12.90 -11.61
CA PHE A 54 -2.26 -13.30 -12.32
C PHE A 54 -3.00 -14.43 -11.61
N GLY A 55 -4.33 -14.36 -11.67
CA GLY A 55 -5.20 -15.51 -11.46
C GLY A 55 -5.27 -15.92 -10.00
N GLY A 56 -5.25 -17.22 -9.69
CA GLY A 56 -5.26 -17.76 -8.33
C GLY A 56 -6.67 -17.94 -7.75
N HIS A 57 -6.76 -18.19 -6.45
CA HIS A 57 -8.04 -18.31 -5.74
C HIS A 57 -7.97 -17.69 -4.35
N THR A 58 -9.13 -17.32 -3.84
CA THR A 58 -9.28 -16.75 -2.50
C THR A 58 -9.95 -17.74 -1.55
N SER A 59 -9.54 -17.69 -0.28
CA SER A 59 -10.03 -18.51 0.81
C SER A 59 -10.30 -17.62 2.04
N ASN A 60 -11.27 -18.01 2.87
CA ASN A 60 -11.45 -17.47 4.22
C ASN A 60 -11.37 -18.61 5.25
N GLY A 61 -11.63 -18.29 6.53
CA GLY A 61 -11.65 -19.29 7.60
C GLY A 61 -12.70 -20.40 7.42
N LEU A 62 -13.60 -20.29 6.44
CA LEU A 62 -14.62 -21.28 6.10
C LEU A 62 -14.28 -22.08 4.83
N GLY A 63 -13.17 -21.76 4.15
CA GLY A 63 -12.67 -22.47 2.98
C GLY A 63 -12.61 -21.63 1.70
N PHE A 64 -12.64 -22.33 0.56
CA PHE A 64 -12.54 -21.75 -0.79
C PHE A 64 -13.73 -20.82 -1.08
N ILE A 65 -13.44 -19.61 -1.57
CA ILE A 65 -14.45 -18.61 -1.94
C ILE A 65 -14.63 -18.57 -3.45
N GLY A 66 -13.54 -18.64 -4.22
CA GLY A 66 -13.62 -18.52 -5.67
C GLY A 66 -12.27 -18.37 -6.36
N TYR A 67 -12.28 -18.60 -7.67
CA TYR A 67 -11.15 -18.29 -8.54
C TYR A 67 -11.12 -16.80 -8.87
N LEU A 68 -9.91 -16.29 -9.02
CA LEU A 68 -9.61 -14.93 -9.42
C LEU A 68 -9.09 -14.97 -10.86
N ASN A 69 -9.54 -14.03 -11.68
CA ASN A 69 -9.12 -13.84 -13.08
C ASN A 69 -8.55 -12.43 -13.32
N ASP A 70 -8.25 -11.71 -12.24
CA ASP A 70 -7.64 -10.39 -12.27
C ASP A 70 -6.12 -10.48 -12.52
N THR A 71 -5.58 -9.39 -13.06
CA THR A 71 -4.13 -9.20 -13.19
C THR A 71 -3.72 -8.01 -12.34
N TRP A 72 -2.66 -8.17 -11.57
CA TRP A 72 -2.08 -7.10 -10.76
C TRP A 72 -0.68 -6.78 -11.24
N GLU A 73 -0.35 -5.50 -11.26
CA GLU A 73 1.01 -5.03 -11.48
C GLU A 73 1.48 -4.25 -10.25
N TRP A 74 2.68 -4.58 -9.78
CA TRP A 74 3.32 -3.95 -8.63
C TRP A 74 4.67 -3.37 -9.00
N ASN A 75 4.87 -2.08 -8.72
CA ASN A 75 6.09 -1.34 -9.08
C ASN A 75 7.06 -1.12 -7.89
N GLY A 76 6.93 -1.89 -6.82
CA GLY A 76 7.69 -1.67 -5.58
C GLY A 76 6.98 -0.76 -4.57
N SER A 77 6.01 0.05 -5.01
CA SER A 77 5.32 1.03 -4.14
C SER A 77 3.80 1.02 -4.32
N GLN A 78 3.27 0.67 -5.48
CA GLN A 78 1.84 0.70 -5.75
C GLN A 78 1.44 -0.55 -6.50
N CYS A 79 0.24 -1.03 -6.22
CA CYS A 79 -0.39 -2.11 -6.95
C CYS A 79 -1.57 -1.55 -7.77
N VAL A 80 -1.64 -1.91 -9.05
CA VAL A 80 -2.74 -1.54 -9.94
C VAL A 80 -3.38 -2.83 -10.44
N VAL A 81 -4.72 -2.88 -10.44
CA VAL A 81 -5.49 -3.98 -11.01
C VAL A 81 -5.82 -3.69 -12.46
N PHE A 82 -5.54 -4.64 -13.33
CA PHE A 82 -6.08 -4.69 -14.69
C PHE A 82 -7.27 -5.64 -14.69
N HIS A 83 -8.45 -5.09 -14.97
CA HIS A 83 -9.63 -5.90 -15.25
C HIS A 83 -9.51 -6.43 -16.68
N ALA A 84 -9.41 -7.76 -16.83
CA ALA A 84 -9.63 -8.40 -18.12
C ALA A 84 -11.11 -8.18 -18.50
N LYS A 85 -11.33 -7.62 -19.70
CA LYS A 85 -12.68 -7.39 -20.27
C LYS A 85 -13.34 -8.70 -20.67
#